data_AF-A0A972W4M0-F1
#
_entry.id   AF-A0A972W4M0-F1
#
_cell.length_a   1.000
_cell.length_b   1.000
_cell.length_c   1.000
_cell.angle_alpha   90.00
_cell.angle_beta   90.00
_cell.angle_gamma   90.00
#
_symmetry.space_group_name_H-M   'P 1'
#
loop_
_entity.id
_entity.type
_entity.pdbx_description
1 polymer ?
#
loop_
_entity_poly.entity_id
_entity_poly.type
_entity_poly.pdbx_seq_one_letter_code
_entity_poly.pdbx_strand_id
1 'polypeptide(L)'
;MRSCDDCPTAQSCAGNNLHPVLKQVYDLYASGVTDKFAILDALDDNSEDLLERFNDRLAAVCWSKAALLAIAEVIEELASRGDANLDQDVRTAVGCAKEAFERFPWQLSELVEQAPDLYQAVLEACPEADFAEKLSKRQMVKICKDIAYGP
;
A
#
# COMPACT_ATOMS: atom_id res chain seq x y z
N MET A 1 -15.73 10.05 13.25
CA MET A 1 -14.51 9.83 12.44
C MET A 1 -15.03 9.45 11.06
N ARG A 2 -14.75 10.24 10.01
CA ARG A 2 -15.24 9.88 8.66
C ARG A 2 -14.53 8.61 8.24
N SER A 3 -15.28 7.53 7.98
CA SER A 3 -14.68 6.31 7.45
C SER A 3 -14.38 6.54 5.97
N CYS A 4 -13.27 6.01 5.47
CA CYS A 4 -13.08 5.94 4.02
C CYS A 4 -14.10 4.98 3.36
N ASP A 5 -14.84 4.21 4.16
CA ASP A 5 -15.90 3.30 3.70
C ASP A 5 -17.28 3.95 3.63
N ASP A 6 -17.43 5.20 4.07
CA ASP A 6 -18.69 5.96 3.95
C ASP A 6 -18.87 6.49 2.52
N CYS A 7 -18.92 5.57 1.55
CA CYS A 7 -19.13 5.86 0.14
C CYS A 7 -20.38 5.12 -0.36
N PRO A 8 -21.20 5.77 -1.21
CA PRO A 8 -22.46 5.19 -1.67
C PRO A 8 -22.28 3.91 -2.51
N THR A 9 -21.10 3.70 -3.11
CA THR A 9 -20.72 2.51 -3.89
C THR A 9 -19.23 2.22 -3.79
N ALA A 10 -18.80 0.97 -4.02
CA ALA A 10 -17.37 0.62 -4.11
C ALA A 10 -16.61 1.42 -5.18
N GLN A 11 -17.28 1.75 -6.31
CA GLN A 11 -16.76 2.61 -7.38
C GLN A 11 -16.62 4.10 -6.99
N SER A 12 -17.22 4.49 -5.86
CA SER A 12 -17.10 5.84 -5.31
C SER A 12 -16.16 5.91 -4.11
N CYS A 13 -15.62 4.77 -3.66
CA CYS A 13 -14.69 4.74 -2.55
C CYS A 13 -13.29 5.11 -2.99
N ALA A 14 -12.88 6.32 -2.64
CA ALA A 14 -11.56 6.88 -2.87
C ALA A 14 -10.42 5.90 -2.55
N GLY A 15 -10.42 5.27 -1.37
CA GLY A 15 -9.36 4.34 -0.99
C GLY A 15 -9.20 3.15 -1.94
N ASN A 16 -10.31 2.61 -2.46
CA ASN A 16 -10.27 1.49 -3.40
C ASN A 16 -9.84 1.94 -4.81
N ASN A 17 -10.16 3.17 -5.20
CA ASN A 17 -9.89 3.68 -6.54
C ASN A 17 -8.50 4.33 -6.66
N LEU A 18 -7.87 4.70 -5.54
CA LEU A 18 -6.51 5.25 -5.51
C LEU A 18 -5.43 4.19 -5.30
N HIS A 19 -5.81 2.97 -4.89
CA HIS A 19 -4.82 1.89 -4.75
C HIS A 19 -4.03 1.64 -6.05
N PRO A 20 -4.62 1.63 -7.27
CA PRO A 20 -3.87 1.37 -8.48
C PRO A 20 -2.84 2.46 -8.76
N VAL A 21 -3.17 3.71 -8.43
CA VAL A 21 -2.24 4.85 -8.53
C VAL A 21 -1.06 4.64 -7.59
N LEU A 22 -1.31 4.28 -6.33
CA LEU A 22 -0.24 4.02 -5.36
C LEU A 22 0.58 2.77 -5.71
N LYS A 23 -0.02 1.75 -6.31
CA LYS A 23 0.71 0.59 -6.84
C LYS A 23 1.66 1.01 -7.97
N GLN A 24 1.20 1.83 -8.91
CA GLN A 24 2.05 2.34 -9.99
C GLN A 24 3.18 3.23 -9.44
N VAL A 25 2.89 4.10 -8.47
CA VAL A 25 3.90 4.91 -7.76
C VAL A 25 4.95 4.01 -7.12
N TYR A 26 4.52 2.93 -6.44
CA TYR A 26 5.42 1.95 -5.85
C TYR A 26 6.31 1.30 -6.90
N ASP A 27 5.75 0.82 -8.01
CA ASP A 27 6.50 0.12 -9.05
C ASP A 27 7.52 1.05 -9.74
N LEU A 28 7.14 2.31 -10.01
CA LEU A 28 8.04 3.33 -10.53
C LEU A 28 9.20 3.62 -9.56
N TYR A 29 8.89 3.79 -8.26
CA TYR A 29 9.91 4.00 -7.24
C TYR A 29 10.86 2.81 -7.11
N ALA A 30 10.31 1.59 -7.05
CA ALA A 30 11.07 0.35 -6.99
C ALA A 30 11.96 0.13 -8.24
N SER A 31 11.57 0.68 -9.39
CA SER A 31 12.38 0.67 -10.63
C SER A 31 13.50 1.73 -10.65
N GLY A 32 13.55 2.63 -9.66
CA GLY A 32 14.58 3.65 -9.50
C GLY A 32 14.13 5.08 -9.82
N VAL A 33 12.86 5.30 -10.17
CA VAL A 33 12.32 6.66 -10.39
C VAL A 33 11.90 7.24 -9.03
N THR A 34 12.79 8.01 -8.41
CA THR A 34 12.57 8.54 -7.05
C THR A 34 12.17 10.02 -7.01
N ASP A 35 12.30 10.75 -8.13
CA ASP A 35 11.85 12.14 -8.22
C ASP A 35 10.32 12.20 -8.35
N LYS A 36 9.69 13.04 -7.53
CA LYS A 36 8.22 13.15 -7.47
C LYS A 36 7.62 13.54 -8.82
N PHE A 37 8.18 14.53 -9.51
CA PHE A 37 7.61 14.99 -10.77
C PHE A 37 7.83 13.94 -11.86
N ALA A 38 8.99 13.29 -11.87
CA ALA A 38 9.22 12.15 -12.76
C ALA A 38 8.25 10.98 -12.53
N ILE A 39 7.89 10.68 -11.28
CA ILE A 39 6.87 9.66 -10.97
C ILE A 39 5.51 10.12 -11.50
N LEU A 40 5.09 11.36 -11.21
CA LEU A 40 3.79 11.89 -11.64
C LEU A 40 3.69 11.94 -13.17
N ASP A 41 4.74 12.36 -13.86
CA ASP A 41 4.81 12.42 -15.33
C ASP A 41 4.86 11.02 -15.99
N ALA A 42 5.19 9.98 -15.21
CA ALA A 42 5.25 8.59 -15.68
C ALA A 42 3.99 7.77 -15.30
N LEU A 43 3.02 8.39 -14.64
CA LEU A 43 1.71 7.77 -14.40
C LEU A 43 0.99 7.57 -15.75
N ASP A 44 0.13 6.56 -15.80
CA ASP A 44 -0.70 6.36 -16.98
C ASP A 44 -1.93 7.30 -16.98
N ASP A 45 -2.52 7.51 -18.16
CA ASP A 45 -3.70 8.37 -18.33
C ASP A 45 -4.84 8.00 -17.36
N ASN A 46 -5.00 6.71 -17.06
CA ASN A 46 -6.02 6.23 -16.12
C ASN A 46 -5.72 6.66 -14.67
N SER A 47 -4.47 6.64 -14.24
CA SER A 47 -4.05 7.10 -12.92
C SER A 47 -4.17 8.61 -12.78
N GLU A 48 -3.88 9.37 -13.84
CA GLU A 48 -4.14 10.81 -13.90
C GLU A 48 -5.65 11.11 -13.76
N ASP A 49 -6.50 10.42 -14.53
CA ASP A 49 -7.97 10.54 -14.45
C ASP A 49 -8.49 10.26 -13.03
N LEU A 50 -7.93 9.26 -12.35
CA LEU A 50 -8.28 8.91 -10.97
C LEU A 50 -7.84 10.00 -9.99
N LEU A 51 -6.64 10.55 -10.15
CA LEU A 51 -6.15 11.65 -9.33
C LEU A 51 -7.03 12.90 -9.50
N GLU A 52 -7.37 13.27 -10.73
CA GLU A 52 -8.25 14.41 -11.00
C GLU A 52 -9.64 14.20 -10.40
N ARG A 53 -10.23 13.02 -10.61
CA ARG A 53 -11.59 12.69 -10.13
C ARG A 53 -11.70 12.76 -8.61
N PHE A 54 -10.64 12.42 -7.89
CA PHE A 54 -10.66 12.39 -6.43
C PHE A 54 -9.92 13.58 -5.78
N ASN A 55 -9.26 14.47 -6.53
CA ASN A 55 -8.44 15.58 -6.03
C ASN A 55 -9.10 16.41 -4.91
N ASP A 56 -10.40 16.71 -5.06
CA ASP A 56 -11.13 17.61 -4.14
C ASP A 56 -11.73 16.89 -2.91
N ARG A 57 -11.58 15.56 -2.77
CA ARG A 57 -12.40 14.76 -1.84
C ARG A 57 -11.65 13.89 -0.84
N LEU A 58 -10.34 14.01 -0.73
CA LEU A 58 -9.56 13.00 -0.03
C LEU A 58 -9.15 13.45 1.37
N ALA A 59 -9.86 12.89 2.36
CA ALA A 59 -9.33 12.82 3.71
C ALA A 59 -8.12 11.89 3.75
N ALA A 60 -7.16 12.17 4.62
CA ALA A 60 -5.94 11.37 4.80
C ALA A 60 -6.21 9.88 5.01
N VAL A 61 -7.31 9.54 5.70
CA VAL A 61 -7.77 8.16 5.93
C VAL A 61 -7.97 7.35 4.64
N CYS A 62 -8.36 8.00 3.54
CA CYS A 62 -8.51 7.32 2.25
C CYS A 62 -7.21 7.04 1.54
N TRP A 63 -6.21 7.91 1.72
CA TRP A 63 -4.86 7.67 1.25
C TRP A 63 -4.18 6.56 2.04
N SER A 64 -4.37 6.52 3.37
CA SER A 64 -3.89 5.42 4.19
C SER A 64 -4.51 4.09 3.76
N LYS A 65 -5.83 4.05 3.53
CA LYS A 65 -6.49 2.84 3.01
C LYS A 65 -5.95 2.42 1.64
N ALA A 66 -5.81 3.36 0.70
CA ALA A 66 -5.24 3.07 -0.61
C ALA A 66 -3.82 2.51 -0.50
N ALA A 67 -3.00 3.08 0.39
CA ALA A 67 -1.63 2.63 0.62
C ALA A 67 -1.60 1.21 1.21
N LEU A 68 -2.48 0.88 2.16
CA LEU A 68 -2.60 -0.48 2.68
C LEU A 68 -2.91 -1.49 1.57
N LEU A 69 -3.89 -1.17 0.70
CA LEU A 69 -4.28 -2.04 -0.40
C LEU A 69 -3.14 -2.23 -1.40
N ALA A 70 -2.45 -1.15 -1.77
CA ALA A 70 -1.29 -1.22 -2.67
C ALA A 70 -0.15 -2.05 -2.06
N ILE A 71 0.14 -1.89 -0.76
CA ILE A 71 1.15 -2.72 -0.06
C ILE A 71 0.72 -4.19 -0.03
N ALA A 72 -0.56 -4.48 0.21
CA ALA A 72 -1.06 -5.85 0.24
C ALA A 72 -0.89 -6.54 -1.13
N GLU A 73 -1.21 -5.84 -2.22
CA GLU A 73 -1.02 -6.31 -3.60
C GLU A 73 0.46 -6.58 -3.92
N VAL A 74 1.37 -5.67 -3.52
CA VAL A 74 2.82 -5.90 -3.68
C VAL A 74 3.27 -7.16 -2.93
N ILE A 75 2.78 -7.37 -1.71
CA ILE A 75 3.16 -8.54 -0.90
C ILE A 75 2.61 -9.83 -1.52
N GLU A 76 1.40 -9.80 -2.09
CA GLU A 76 0.82 -10.91 -2.85
C GLU A 76 1.70 -11.28 -4.05
N GLU A 77 2.12 -10.29 -4.83
CA GLU A 77 3.04 -10.49 -5.96
C GLU A 77 4.38 -11.10 -5.53
N LEU A 78 4.87 -10.77 -4.33
CA LEU A 78 6.09 -11.36 -3.76
C LEU A 78 5.86 -12.80 -3.29
N ALA A 79 4.74 -13.05 -2.60
CA ALA A 79 4.39 -14.36 -2.08
C ALA A 79 4.20 -15.38 -3.21
N SER A 80 3.57 -14.97 -4.31
CA SER A 80 3.32 -15.80 -5.50
C SER A 80 4.60 -16.21 -6.25
N ARG A 81 5.71 -15.47 -6.10
CA ARG A 81 7.03 -15.84 -6.66
C ARG A 81 7.67 -17.02 -5.94
N GLY A 82 7.19 -17.37 -4.75
CA GLY A 82 7.67 -18.54 -4.01
C GLY A 82 9.06 -18.40 -3.39
N ASP A 83 9.53 -17.17 -3.15
CA ASP A 83 10.87 -16.91 -2.60
C ASP A 83 11.04 -17.48 -1.18
N ALA A 84 12.27 -17.88 -0.85
CA ALA A 84 12.65 -18.42 0.45
C ALA A 84 12.78 -17.31 1.52
N ASN A 85 12.97 -16.05 1.12
CA ASN A 85 13.24 -14.93 2.02
C ASN A 85 12.05 -13.95 2.19
N LEU A 86 10.82 -14.47 2.15
CA LEU A 86 9.59 -13.66 2.21
C LEU A 86 9.57 -12.60 3.33
N ASP A 87 10.12 -12.86 4.52
CA ASP A 87 10.20 -11.84 5.60
C ASP A 87 11.03 -10.62 5.17
N GLN A 88 12.18 -10.85 4.53
CA GLN A 88 13.05 -9.78 4.06
C GLN A 88 12.44 -9.04 2.87
N ASP A 89 11.74 -9.76 1.99
CA ASP A 89 11.05 -9.17 0.84
C ASP A 89 9.90 -8.27 1.30
N VAL A 90 9.10 -8.73 2.27
CA VAL A 90 8.03 -7.94 2.88
C VAL A 90 8.59 -6.72 3.61
N ARG A 91 9.70 -6.85 4.34
CA ARG A 91 10.38 -5.69 4.96
C ARG A 91 10.80 -4.67 3.90
N THR A 92 11.39 -5.14 2.82
CA THR A 92 11.86 -4.28 1.72
C THR A 92 10.69 -3.59 1.04
N ALA A 93 9.59 -4.31 0.78
CA ALA A 93 8.39 -3.77 0.18
C ALA A 93 7.73 -2.70 1.06
N VAL A 94 7.52 -2.98 2.34
CA VAL A 94 6.92 -1.99 3.25
C VAL A 94 7.83 -0.77 3.43
N GLY A 95 9.16 -0.95 3.41
CA GLY A 95 10.13 0.15 3.45
C GLY A 95 10.11 1.00 2.18
N CYS A 96 10.06 0.36 1.02
CA CYS A 96 9.93 1.02 -0.28
C CYS A 96 8.60 1.80 -0.36
N ALA A 97 7.49 1.21 0.07
CA ALA A 97 6.20 1.90 0.14
C ALA A 97 6.24 3.11 1.08
N LYS A 98 6.94 3.01 2.22
CA LYS A 98 7.14 4.14 3.13
C LYS A 98 7.74 5.35 2.40
N GLU A 99 8.82 5.12 1.65
CA GLU A 99 9.54 6.17 0.94
C GLU A 99 8.75 6.68 -0.27
N ALA A 100 8.24 5.77 -1.10
CA ALA A 100 7.47 6.09 -2.31
C ALA A 100 6.23 6.94 -1.99
N PHE A 101 5.57 6.65 -0.87
CA PHE A 101 4.32 7.30 -0.50
C PHE A 101 4.51 8.52 0.40
N GLU A 102 5.73 8.83 0.87
CA GLU A 102 6.02 9.93 1.81
C GLU A 102 5.42 11.28 1.36
N ARG A 103 5.34 11.50 0.04
CA ARG A 103 4.83 12.75 -0.55
C ARG A 103 3.32 12.79 -0.79
N PHE A 104 2.61 11.71 -0.46
CA PHE A 104 1.15 11.61 -0.51
C PHE A 104 0.58 11.81 0.90
N PRO A 105 -0.68 12.27 1.05
CA PRO A 105 -1.26 12.57 2.36
C PRO A 105 -1.77 11.30 3.08
N TRP A 106 -1.05 10.18 2.97
CA TRP A 106 -1.24 9.00 3.83
C TRP A 106 -0.51 9.21 5.17
N GLN A 107 -0.92 8.47 6.20
CA GLN A 107 -0.30 8.57 7.51
C GLN A 107 0.47 7.29 7.84
N LEU A 108 1.81 7.37 7.86
CA LEU A 108 2.65 6.23 8.23
C LEU A 108 2.39 5.73 9.66
N SER A 109 2.01 6.61 10.59
CA SER A 109 1.58 6.21 11.93
C SER A 109 0.34 5.30 11.89
N GLU A 110 -0.57 5.54 10.94
CA GLU A 110 -1.74 4.68 10.73
C GLU A 110 -1.33 3.31 10.18
N LEU A 111 -0.21 3.15 9.48
CA LEU A 111 0.30 1.83 9.05
C LEU A 111 0.51 0.88 10.24
N VAL A 112 0.98 1.39 11.39
CA VAL A 112 1.18 0.55 12.57
C VAL A 112 -0.15 0.17 13.22
N GLU A 113 -1.08 1.11 13.28
CA GLU A 113 -2.44 0.86 13.81
C GLU A 113 -3.20 -0.12 12.90
N GLN A 114 -3.01 -0.01 11.59
CA GLN A 114 -3.67 -0.80 10.55
C GLN A 114 -2.87 -2.04 10.14
N ALA A 115 -1.70 -2.31 10.73
CA ALA A 115 -0.89 -3.51 10.42
C ALA A 115 -1.68 -4.84 10.56
N PRO A 116 -2.61 -4.99 11.53
CA PRO A 116 -3.52 -6.14 11.56
C PRO A 116 -4.41 -6.26 10.32
N ASP A 117 -4.89 -5.13 9.80
CA ASP A 117 -5.78 -5.07 8.64
C ASP A 117 -5.00 -5.29 7.35
N LEU A 118 -3.76 -4.77 7.27
CA LEU A 118 -2.82 -5.10 6.18
C LEU A 118 -2.58 -6.61 6.11
N TYR A 119 -2.31 -7.25 7.26
CA TYR A 119 -2.11 -8.70 7.29
C TYR A 119 -3.36 -9.46 6.81
N GLN A 120 -4.55 -9.00 7.20
CA GLN A 120 -5.81 -9.59 6.74
C GLN A 120 -6.00 -9.41 5.23
N ALA A 121 -5.73 -8.21 4.70
CA ALA A 121 -5.81 -7.93 3.27
C ALA A 121 -4.85 -8.82 2.46
N VAL A 122 -3.63 -9.03 2.95
CA VAL A 122 -2.66 -9.96 2.32
C VAL A 122 -3.17 -11.40 2.33
N LEU A 123 -3.77 -11.88 3.43
CA LEU A 123 -4.35 -13.23 3.47
C LEU A 123 -5.51 -13.40 2.50
N GLU A 124 -6.35 -12.38 2.35
CA GLU A 124 -7.46 -12.38 1.41
C GLU A 124 -6.98 -12.37 -0.04
N ALA A 125 -5.87 -11.68 -0.31
CA ALA A 125 -5.20 -11.63 -1.60
C ALA A 125 -4.40 -12.92 -1.92
N CYS A 126 -3.96 -13.67 -0.90
CA CYS A 126 -3.13 -14.88 -1.03
C CYS A 126 -3.86 -16.19 -0.65
N PRO A 127 -4.97 -16.59 -1.29
CA PRO A 127 -5.73 -17.77 -0.88
C PRO A 127 -5.00 -19.10 -1.15
N GLU A 128 -4.09 -19.15 -2.13
CA GLU A 128 -3.37 -20.37 -2.54
C GLU A 128 -1.93 -20.45 -2.03
N ALA A 129 -1.41 -19.36 -1.44
CA ALA A 129 -0.05 -19.33 -0.90
C ALA A 129 -0.07 -19.55 0.61
N ASP A 130 0.84 -20.37 1.13
CA ASP A 130 1.08 -20.58 2.56
C ASP A 130 1.71 -19.36 3.25
N PHE A 131 1.21 -18.16 2.96
CA PHE A 131 1.69 -16.89 3.51
C PHE A 131 1.65 -16.93 5.04
N ALA A 132 0.54 -17.44 5.61
CA ALA A 132 0.37 -17.57 7.05
C ALA A 132 1.36 -18.54 7.72
N GLU A 133 1.90 -19.51 6.96
CA GLU A 133 2.93 -20.43 7.47
C GLU A 133 4.33 -19.80 7.47
N LYS A 134 4.58 -18.91 6.50
CA LYS A 134 5.87 -18.23 6.33
C LYS A 134 6.00 -16.96 7.18
N LEU A 135 4.91 -16.22 7.34
CA LEU A 135 4.91 -14.92 8.02
C LEU A 135 3.65 -14.78 8.88
N SER A 136 3.84 -14.69 10.20
CA SER A 136 2.74 -14.53 11.14
C SER A 136 2.26 -13.08 11.23
N LYS A 137 0.99 -12.89 11.65
CA LYS A 137 0.43 -11.56 11.99
C LYS A 137 1.34 -10.74 12.91
N ARG A 138 1.95 -11.38 13.91
CA ARG A 138 2.87 -10.72 14.85
C ARG A 138 4.15 -10.22 14.16
N GLN A 139 4.69 -10.98 13.21
CA GLN A 139 5.84 -10.56 12.42
C GLN A 139 5.48 -9.37 11.54
N MET A 140 4.32 -9.39 10.85
CA MET A 140 3.86 -8.25 10.04
C MET A 140 3.76 -6.96 10.88
N VAL A 141 3.11 -7.04 12.05
CA VAL A 141 3.02 -5.90 12.98
C VAL A 141 4.40 -5.41 13.41
N LYS A 142 5.34 -6.33 13.66
CA LYS A 142 6.71 -5.97 14.01
C LYS A 142 7.41 -5.24 12.85
N ILE A 143 7.30 -5.76 11.63
CA ILE A 143 7.86 -5.13 10.42
C ILE A 143 7.34 -3.70 10.26
N CYS A 144 6.03 -3.51 10.35
CA CYS A 144 5.41 -2.19 10.23
C CYS A 144 5.92 -1.22 11.32
N LYS A 145 6.06 -1.69 12.56
CA LYS A 145 6.64 -0.90 13.67
C LYS A 145 8.10 -0.55 13.45
N ASP A 146 8.91 -1.52 13.04
CA ASP A 146 10.33 -1.35 12.76
C ASP A 146 10.52 -0.32 11.64
N ILE A 147 9.63 -0.27 10.64
CA ILE A 147 9.70 0.67 9.52
C ILE A 147 9.17 2.06 9.89
N ALA A 148 8.08 2.13 10.65
CA ALA A 148 7.46 3.40 11.06
C ALA A 148 8.29 4.15 12.11
N TYR A 149 8.91 3.43 13.06
CA TYR A 149 9.61 4.02 14.21
C TYR A 149 11.09 3.63 14.31
N GLY A 150 11.59 2.83 13.37
CA GLY A 150 13.02 2.50 13.29
C GLY A 150 13.88 3.74 13.08
N PRO A 151 15.17 3.65 13.47
CA PRO A 151 16.13 4.74 13.36
C PRO A 151 16.38 5.21 11.93
#